data_AF-A0A2S6BYK0-F1
#
_entry.id   AF-A0A2S6BYK0-F1
#
_cell.length_a   1.000
_cell.length_b   1.000
_cell.length_c   1.000
_cell.angle_alpha   90.00
_cell.angle_beta   90.00
_cell.angle_gamma   90.00
#
_symmetry.space_group_name_H-M   'P 1'
#
loop_
_entity.id
_entity.type
_entity.pdbx_description
1 polymer ?
#
loop_
_entity_poly.entity_id
_entity_poly.type
_entity_poly.pdbx_seq_one_letter_code
_entity_poly.pdbx_strand_id
1 'polypeptide(L)'
;MFTRQPQSDQCDSANLEKKKLLAYCHQNEEDREAKCNGRMASPSSPVPKPRRVFTMQWLAFSVVFVISTTLGGMLGYGLNNECTEKQCVRMTSSYSPLLEAVEYYDYQFQAELGAENVFKGHPRPELDEAWERVGRIHLLPLEEKYREELNKTHSGILYPPEQGGGVMVEIEVFHQLHCINYLRQVIYADYYSRPENLPMSFQVSDKMFFNHIGKL
;
A
#
# COMPACT_ATOMS: atom_id res chain seq x y z
N MET A 1 -39.55 -13.49 -58.44
CA MET A 1 -38.96 -14.54 -59.28
C MET A 1 -37.45 -14.51 -59.01
N PHE A 2 -36.92 -15.37 -58.11
CA PHE A 2 -36.11 -16.56 -58.46
C PHE A 2 -35.01 -16.22 -59.50
N THR A 3 -33.69 -16.35 -59.28
CA THR A 3 -32.91 -17.51 -58.77
C THR A 3 -31.41 -17.19 -58.59
N ARG A 4 -30.81 -17.80 -57.54
CA ARG A 4 -29.48 -18.50 -57.39
C ARG A 4 -28.12 -17.89 -57.82
N GLN A 5 -27.26 -17.69 -56.79
CA GLN A 5 -25.88 -18.19 -56.49
C GLN A 5 -25.03 -18.94 -57.57
N PRO A 6 -23.67 -19.08 -57.43
CA PRO A 6 -22.83 -18.94 -56.20
C PRO A 6 -21.50 -18.17 -56.36
N GLN A 7 -20.88 -17.79 -55.23
CA GLN A 7 -19.48 -17.35 -55.16
C GLN A 7 -18.74 -18.17 -54.09
N SER A 8 -17.50 -18.51 -54.43
CA SER A 8 -16.64 -19.56 -53.90
C SER A 8 -16.04 -19.30 -52.51
N ASP A 9 -15.65 -20.42 -51.92
CA ASP A 9 -14.93 -20.66 -50.67
C ASP A 9 -13.75 -19.73 -50.37
N GLN A 10 -13.60 -19.36 -49.10
CA GLN A 10 -12.47 -19.72 -48.20
C GLN A 10 -12.38 -18.68 -47.06
N CYS A 11 -12.72 -19.04 -45.82
CA CYS A 11 -12.48 -18.20 -44.63
C CYS A 11 -11.95 -19.05 -43.47
N ASP A 12 -10.64 -18.89 -43.27
CA ASP A 12 -9.87 -18.87 -42.02
C ASP A 12 -10.35 -19.68 -40.80
N SER A 13 -9.49 -20.64 -40.46
CA SER A 13 -9.54 -21.61 -39.37
C SER A 13 -9.42 -21.03 -37.94
N ALA A 14 -9.44 -19.72 -37.77
CA ALA A 14 -9.24 -19.08 -36.45
C ALA A 14 -10.52 -18.93 -35.61
N ASN A 15 -11.69 -19.29 -36.14
CA ASN A 15 -12.99 -19.11 -35.45
C ASN A 15 -13.66 -20.44 -35.00
N LEU A 16 -12.97 -21.58 -35.19
CA LEU A 16 -13.48 -22.91 -34.84
C LEU A 16 -13.20 -23.29 -33.38
N GLU A 17 -12.19 -22.68 -32.74
CA GLU A 17 -11.92 -22.88 -31.31
C GLU A 17 -12.86 -22.06 -30.40
N LYS A 18 -13.29 -20.87 -30.83
CA LYS A 18 -14.13 -20.00 -30.00
C LYS A 18 -15.60 -20.46 -29.92
N LYS A 19 -16.08 -21.23 -30.91
CA LYS A 19 -17.43 -21.82 -30.91
C LYS A 19 -17.53 -23.15 -30.15
N LYS A 20 -16.41 -23.80 -29.82
CA LYS A 20 -16.41 -25.02 -28.99
C LYS A 20 -16.55 -24.72 -27.49
N LEU A 21 -16.30 -23.49 -27.05
CA LEU A 21 -16.32 -23.11 -25.62
C LEU A 21 -17.64 -22.49 -25.13
N LEU A 22 -18.62 -22.25 -26.01
CA LEU A 22 -19.91 -21.63 -25.65
C LEU A 22 -21.12 -22.55 -25.88
N ALA A 23 -20.90 -23.83 -26.23
CA ALA A 23 -21.96 -24.83 -26.35
C ALA A 23 -22.26 -25.58 -25.04
N TYR A 24 -21.65 -25.19 -23.92
CA TYR A 24 -21.97 -25.75 -22.60
C TYR A 24 -23.13 -24.95 -21.97
N CYS A 25 -24.30 -25.01 -22.62
CA CYS A 25 -25.55 -24.53 -22.07
C CYS A 25 -26.12 -25.55 -21.09
N HIS A 26 -26.51 -25.05 -19.92
CA HIS A 26 -27.70 -25.42 -19.14
C HIS A 26 -28.49 -26.62 -19.70
N GLN A 27 -28.38 -27.77 -19.06
CA GLN A 27 -29.34 -28.85 -19.25
C GLN A 27 -30.44 -28.72 -18.18
N ASN A 28 -31.57 -28.16 -18.60
CA ASN A 28 -32.86 -28.31 -17.94
C ASN A 28 -33.38 -29.74 -18.14
N GLU A 29 -34.26 -30.14 -17.24
CA GLU A 29 -34.48 -31.51 -16.75
C GLU A 29 -35.59 -32.31 -17.47
N GLU A 30 -35.95 -32.00 -18.73
CA GLU A 30 -37.23 -32.51 -19.29
C GLU A 30 -37.19 -33.52 -20.45
N ASP A 31 -36.03 -33.94 -20.97
CA ASP A 31 -36.00 -34.82 -22.18
C ASP A 31 -35.38 -36.22 -21.98
N ARG A 32 -35.83 -36.99 -20.99
CA ARG A 32 -35.48 -38.43 -20.87
C ARG A 32 -36.64 -39.35 -20.50
N GLU A 33 -37.78 -39.19 -21.16
CA GLU A 33 -38.72 -40.30 -21.32
C GLU A 33 -38.47 -41.02 -22.66
N ALA A 34 -37.49 -41.92 -22.69
CA ALA A 34 -37.46 -42.97 -23.71
C ALA A 34 -36.66 -44.18 -23.22
N LYS A 35 -37.35 -45.33 -23.22
CA LYS A 35 -36.83 -46.70 -23.31
C LYS A 35 -36.59 -47.46 -21.99
N CYS A 36 -37.69 -47.81 -21.32
CA CYS A 36 -37.77 -49.06 -20.56
C CYS A 36 -37.90 -50.25 -21.52
N ASN A 37 -36.94 -51.18 -21.50
CA ASN A 37 -37.17 -52.64 -21.51
C ASN A 37 -35.85 -53.42 -21.50
N GLY A 38 -35.64 -54.20 -20.45
CA GLY A 38 -34.52 -55.12 -20.32
C GLY A 38 -34.30 -55.56 -18.88
N ARG A 39 -35.07 -56.55 -18.41
CA ARG A 39 -34.73 -57.29 -17.19
C ARG A 39 -33.51 -58.17 -17.47
N MET A 40 -32.38 -57.82 -16.87
CA MET A 40 -31.41 -58.77 -16.34
C MET A 40 -30.93 -58.21 -15.00
N ALA A 41 -31.44 -58.80 -13.91
CA ALA A 41 -30.95 -58.52 -12.58
C ALA A 41 -29.50 -58.97 -12.49
N SER A 42 -28.58 -58.01 -12.58
CA SER A 42 -27.17 -58.14 -12.23
C SER A 42 -27.06 -58.38 -10.72
N PRO A 43 -26.12 -59.21 -10.23
CA PRO A 43 -25.89 -59.35 -8.80
C PRO A 43 -25.53 -57.96 -8.24
N SER A 44 -26.32 -57.48 -7.29
CA SER A 44 -26.05 -56.24 -6.58
C SER A 44 -24.67 -56.35 -5.91
N SER A 45 -23.65 -55.78 -6.54
CA SER A 45 -22.39 -55.50 -5.88
C SER A 45 -22.70 -54.58 -4.70
N PRO A 46 -22.23 -54.89 -3.48
CA PRO A 46 -22.47 -54.02 -2.35
C PRO A 46 -21.81 -52.67 -2.66
N VAL A 47 -22.63 -51.61 -2.72
CA VAL A 47 -22.13 -50.23 -2.78
C VAL A 47 -21.18 -50.09 -1.60
N PRO A 48 -19.88 -49.78 -1.81
CA PRO A 48 -18.96 -49.58 -0.71
C PRO A 48 -19.49 -48.40 0.09
N LYS A 49 -20.08 -48.69 1.26
CA LYS A 49 -20.50 -47.65 2.22
C LYS A 49 -19.28 -46.75 2.44
N PRO A 50 -19.40 -45.42 2.39
CA PRO A 50 -18.29 -44.54 2.72
C PRO A 50 -17.72 -45.04 4.04
N ARG A 51 -16.46 -45.48 3.99
CA ARG A 51 -15.85 -46.27 5.05
C ARG A 51 -15.84 -45.37 6.27
N ARG A 52 -16.80 -45.57 7.18
CA ARG A 52 -17.14 -44.70 8.33
C ARG A 52 -15.91 -44.28 9.15
N VAL A 53 -14.88 -45.13 9.10
CA VAL A 53 -13.54 -44.95 9.66
C VAL A 53 -12.76 -43.80 9.01
N PHE A 54 -12.78 -43.67 7.68
CA PHE A 54 -12.09 -42.60 6.96
C PHE A 54 -12.69 -41.23 7.31
N THR A 55 -14.01 -41.10 7.31
CA THR A 55 -14.73 -39.89 7.75
C THR A 55 -14.49 -39.58 9.23
N MET A 56 -14.40 -40.58 10.11
CA MET A 56 -14.07 -40.36 11.53
C MET A 56 -12.61 -39.93 11.73
N GLN A 57 -11.67 -40.45 10.94
CA GLN A 57 -10.27 -40.03 10.96
C GLN A 57 -10.13 -38.56 10.51
N TRP A 58 -10.80 -38.16 9.43
CA TRP A 58 -10.81 -36.76 8.99
C TRP A 58 -11.45 -35.82 10.02
N LEU A 59 -12.53 -36.25 10.69
CA LEU A 59 -13.14 -35.50 11.80
C LEU A 59 -12.20 -35.40 13.01
N ALA A 60 -11.47 -36.46 13.34
CA ALA A 60 -10.49 -36.42 14.42
C ALA A 60 -9.32 -35.48 14.09
N PHE A 61 -8.81 -35.52 12.86
CA PHE A 61 -7.76 -34.60 12.41
C PHE A 61 -8.24 -33.15 12.40
N SER A 62 -9.47 -32.87 11.95
CA SER A 62 -10.00 -31.50 11.96
C SER A 62 -10.19 -30.98 13.39
N VAL A 63 -10.67 -31.81 14.32
CA VAL A 63 -10.79 -31.45 15.74
C VAL A 63 -9.42 -31.19 16.36
N VAL A 64 -8.43 -32.04 16.13
CA VAL A 64 -7.06 -31.83 16.63
C VAL A 64 -6.43 -30.57 16.04
N PHE A 65 -6.66 -30.28 14.76
CA PHE A 65 -6.18 -29.06 14.12
C PHE A 65 -6.81 -27.80 14.73
N VAL A 66 -8.12 -27.82 15.00
CA VAL A 66 -8.82 -26.71 15.67
C VAL A 66 -8.31 -26.53 17.10
N ILE A 67 -8.12 -27.61 17.85
CA ILE A 67 -7.57 -27.55 19.22
C ILE A 67 -6.13 -27.01 19.20
N SER A 68 -5.31 -27.45 18.26
CA SER A 68 -3.93 -26.99 18.12
C SER A 68 -3.84 -25.50 17.78
N THR A 69 -4.64 -25.04 16.82
CA THR A 69 -4.64 -23.62 16.42
C THR A 69 -5.23 -22.70 17.49
N THR A 70 -6.25 -23.15 18.22
CA THR A 70 -6.81 -22.40 19.35
C THR A 70 -5.85 -22.33 20.54
N LEU A 71 -5.23 -23.45 20.94
CA LEU A 71 -4.20 -23.45 21.98
C LEU A 71 -2.99 -22.61 21.59
N GLY A 72 -2.52 -22.72 20.34
CA GLY A 72 -1.42 -21.91 19.82
C GLY A 72 -1.76 -20.42 19.80
N GLY A 73 -2.98 -20.05 19.41
CA GLY A 73 -3.46 -18.67 19.44
C GLY A 73 -3.60 -18.10 20.84
N MET A 74 -4.12 -18.89 21.80
CA MET A 74 -4.20 -18.50 23.21
C MET A 74 -2.83 -18.33 23.84
N LEU A 75 -1.89 -19.24 23.56
CA LEU A 75 -0.52 -19.15 24.03
C LEU A 75 0.19 -17.93 23.41
N GLY A 76 0.02 -17.70 22.10
CA GLY A 76 0.58 -16.54 21.40
C GLY A 76 0.02 -15.21 21.92
N TYR A 77 -1.28 -15.16 22.23
CA TYR A 77 -1.91 -13.98 22.84
C TYR A 77 -1.40 -13.76 24.27
N GLY A 78 -1.27 -14.82 25.06
CA GLY A 78 -0.75 -14.72 26.44
C GLY A 78 0.75 -14.41 26.53
N LEU A 79 1.52 -14.73 25.48
CA LEU A 79 2.94 -14.39 25.35
C LEU A 79 3.18 -13.05 24.61
N ASN A 80 2.14 -12.45 24.06
CA ASN A 80 2.26 -11.14 23.44
C ASN A 80 2.48 -10.10 24.53
N ASN A 81 3.73 -9.66 24.66
CA ASN A 81 4.02 -8.46 25.42
C ASN A 81 3.54 -7.27 24.58
N GLU A 82 2.50 -6.59 25.06
CA GLU A 82 2.14 -5.28 24.52
C GLU A 82 3.34 -4.35 24.73
N CYS A 83 4.05 -4.01 23.65
CA CYS A 83 5.06 -2.95 23.69
C CYS A 83 4.35 -1.60 23.70
N THR A 84 4.91 -0.66 24.45
CA THR A 84 4.53 0.76 24.27
C THR A 84 4.87 1.18 22.84
N GLU A 85 4.11 2.10 22.26
CA GLU A 85 4.33 2.56 20.88
C GLU A 85 5.78 2.99 20.62
N LYS A 86 6.38 3.71 21.58
CA LYS A 86 7.79 4.13 21.54
C LYS A 86 8.77 2.94 21.51
N GLN A 87 8.49 1.86 22.23
CA GLN A 87 9.30 0.63 22.17
C GLN A 87 9.14 -0.07 20.82
N CYS A 88 7.92 -0.15 20.30
CA CYS A 88 7.67 -0.77 18.99
C CYS A 88 8.37 0.03 17.86
N VAL A 89 8.34 1.36 17.92
CA VAL A 89 9.07 2.24 16.98
C VAL A 89 10.57 2.03 17.10
N ARG A 90 11.12 1.96 18.33
CA ARG A 90 12.56 1.72 18.53
C ARG A 90 13.05 0.41 17.89
N MET A 91 12.19 -0.60 17.80
CA MET A 91 12.52 -1.90 17.18
C MET A 91 12.38 -1.89 15.65
N THR A 92 11.57 -0.99 15.09
CA THR A 92 11.18 -1.00 13.67
C THR A 92 11.71 0.19 12.86
N SER A 93 12.15 1.26 13.52
CA SER A 93 12.75 2.44 12.88
C SER A 93 14.29 2.36 12.85
N SER A 94 14.90 3.21 12.02
CA SER A 94 16.34 3.48 12.17
C SER A 94 16.61 4.13 13.52
N TYR A 95 17.80 3.89 14.09
CA TYR A 95 18.22 4.56 15.31
C TYR A 95 18.23 6.08 15.10
N SER A 96 17.70 6.81 16.08
CA SER A 96 17.75 8.27 16.14
C SER A 96 17.82 8.71 17.59
N PRO A 97 18.77 9.59 17.96
CA PRO A 97 18.84 10.14 19.31
C PRO A 97 17.59 10.99 19.65
N LEU A 98 16.88 11.48 18.63
CA LEU A 98 15.68 12.29 18.83
C LEU A 98 14.48 11.48 19.31
N LEU A 99 14.50 10.15 19.19
CA LEU A 99 13.36 9.29 19.56
C LEU A 99 12.95 9.48 21.03
N GLU A 100 13.89 9.85 21.91
CA GLU A 100 13.62 10.12 23.31
C GLU A 100 12.70 11.35 23.52
N ALA A 101 12.76 12.33 22.63
CA ALA A 101 11.94 13.54 22.66
C ALA A 101 10.57 13.40 21.98
N VAL A 102 10.29 12.26 21.34
CA VAL A 102 9.01 12.01 20.65
C VAL A 102 7.97 11.47 21.64
N GLU A 103 6.78 12.08 21.58
CA GLU A 103 5.56 11.65 22.25
C GLU A 103 4.47 11.34 21.20
N TYR A 104 3.70 10.29 21.46
CA TYR A 104 2.66 9.82 20.56
C TYR A 104 1.29 10.10 21.17
N TYR A 105 0.34 10.51 20.33
CA TYR A 105 -1.04 10.73 20.72
C TYR A 105 -1.96 10.37 19.55
N ASP A 106 -3.14 9.86 19.88
CA ASP A 106 -4.15 9.57 18.87
C ASP A 106 -4.77 10.87 18.36
N TYR A 107 -4.78 11.03 17.04
CA TYR A 107 -5.37 12.18 16.38
C TYR A 107 -6.13 11.76 15.13
N GLN A 108 -7.38 12.21 15.02
CA GLN A 108 -8.19 11.99 13.83
C GLN A 108 -7.96 13.12 12.82
N PHE A 109 -7.25 12.82 11.74
CA PHE A 109 -7.04 13.79 10.66
C PHE A 109 -8.30 13.99 9.82
N GLN A 110 -8.52 15.21 9.36
CA GLN A 110 -9.55 15.54 8.37
C GLN A 110 -9.07 15.14 6.96
N ALA A 111 -9.20 13.85 6.64
CA ALA A 111 -8.69 13.23 5.41
C ALA A 111 -9.69 13.20 4.24
N GLU A 112 -10.84 13.86 4.36
CA GLU A 112 -11.83 13.90 3.29
C GLU A 112 -11.26 14.58 2.02
N LEU A 113 -11.41 13.93 0.86
CA LEU A 113 -10.81 14.38 -0.41
C LEU A 113 -11.32 15.76 -0.86
N GLY A 114 -12.59 16.07 -0.62
CA GLY A 114 -13.19 17.36 -1.00
C GLY A 114 -13.04 18.46 0.05
N ALA A 115 -12.68 18.11 1.29
CA ALA A 115 -12.61 19.10 2.36
C ALA A 115 -11.35 19.96 2.25
N GLU A 116 -11.53 21.26 2.46
CA GLU A 116 -10.43 22.19 2.73
C GLU A 116 -10.14 22.25 4.23
N ASN A 117 -8.90 22.54 4.58
CA ASN A 117 -8.47 22.77 5.96
C ASN A 117 -7.29 23.75 5.97
N VAL A 118 -6.69 23.97 7.14
CA VAL A 118 -5.59 24.92 7.32
C VAL A 118 -4.37 24.61 6.41
N PHE A 119 -4.18 23.34 6.02
CA PHE A 119 -3.06 22.88 5.19
C PHE A 119 -3.49 22.42 3.78
N LYS A 120 -4.78 22.55 3.43
CA LYS A 120 -5.33 22.04 2.16
C LYS A 120 -6.37 23.00 1.57
N GLY A 121 -6.28 23.21 0.26
CA GLY A 121 -7.22 24.03 -0.50
C GLY A 121 -6.52 24.82 -1.59
N HIS A 122 -7.24 25.77 -2.19
CA HIS A 122 -6.66 26.71 -3.15
C HIS A 122 -5.58 27.60 -2.50
N PRO A 123 -4.56 28.04 -3.27
CA PRO A 123 -3.53 28.97 -2.79
C PRO A 123 -4.13 30.21 -2.16
N ARG A 124 -3.63 30.56 -0.97
CA ARG A 124 -4.01 31.73 -0.20
C ARG A 124 -2.93 32.04 0.84
N PRO A 125 -2.74 33.31 1.25
CA PRO A 125 -1.69 33.69 2.19
C PRO A 125 -1.71 32.90 3.51
N GLU A 126 -2.89 32.60 4.06
CA GLU A 126 -3.03 31.90 5.34
C GLU A 126 -2.58 30.43 5.25
N LEU A 127 -2.82 29.81 4.09
CA LEU A 127 -2.38 28.45 3.79
C LEU A 127 -0.86 28.41 3.69
N ASP A 128 -0.25 29.39 3.03
CA ASP A 128 1.20 29.48 2.86
C ASP A 128 1.90 29.73 4.19
N GLU A 129 1.37 30.62 5.02
CA GLU A 129 1.87 30.85 6.38
C GLU A 129 1.77 29.58 7.24
N ALA A 130 0.67 28.83 7.12
CA ALA A 130 0.51 27.58 7.85
C ALA A 130 1.58 26.56 7.45
N TRP A 131 1.84 26.40 6.15
CA TRP A 131 2.89 25.51 5.63
C TRP A 131 4.30 25.97 6.02
N GLU A 132 4.60 27.27 5.95
CA GLU A 132 5.90 27.82 6.38
C GLU A 132 6.16 27.58 7.87
N ARG A 133 5.13 27.65 8.70
CA ARG A 133 5.25 27.40 10.15
C ARG A 133 5.61 25.95 10.47
N VAL A 134 5.07 24.98 9.74
CA VAL A 134 5.28 23.54 10.03
C VAL A 134 6.41 22.91 9.22
N GLY A 135 6.71 23.45 8.04
CA GLY A 135 7.71 22.92 7.12
C GLY A 135 9.07 23.62 7.20
N ARG A 136 9.27 24.55 8.15
CA ARG A 136 10.54 25.23 8.31
C ARG A 136 11.64 24.24 8.70
N ILE A 137 12.68 24.20 7.88
CA ILE A 137 13.86 23.40 8.17
C ILE A 137 14.71 24.12 9.23
N HIS A 138 15.07 23.37 10.27
CA HIS A 138 15.90 23.84 11.37
C HIS A 138 17.20 23.04 11.42
N LEU A 139 18.32 23.74 11.21
CA LEU A 139 19.66 23.19 11.34
C LEU A 139 20.04 23.14 12.82
N LEU A 140 20.41 21.96 13.30
CA LEU A 140 20.75 21.70 14.70
C LEU A 140 22.19 21.20 14.82
N PRO A 141 22.89 21.54 15.92
CA PRO A 141 24.16 20.90 16.26
C PRO A 141 23.92 19.48 16.78
N LEU A 142 24.70 18.53 16.28
CA LEU A 142 24.77 17.16 16.80
C LEU A 142 26.19 16.85 17.26
N GLU A 143 26.33 16.37 18.48
CA GLU A 143 27.63 15.92 19.01
C GLU A 143 28.21 14.77 18.16
N GLU A 144 29.54 14.77 17.99
CA GLU A 144 30.26 13.80 17.15
C GLU A 144 30.00 12.34 17.54
N LYS A 145 29.79 12.07 18.84
CA LYS A 145 29.51 10.73 19.37
C LYS A 145 28.29 10.08 18.69
N TYR A 146 27.25 10.87 18.41
CA TYR A 146 26.03 10.36 17.77
C TYR A 146 26.27 10.05 16.29
N ARG A 147 27.23 10.71 15.63
CA ARG A 147 27.56 10.41 14.24
C ARG A 147 28.17 9.00 14.10
N GLU A 148 28.97 8.58 15.07
CA GLU A 148 29.50 7.21 15.15
C GLU A 148 28.38 6.19 15.40
N GLU A 149 27.48 6.47 16.34
CA GLU A 149 26.31 5.60 16.61
C GLU A 149 25.38 5.46 15.40
N LEU A 150 25.25 6.53 14.60
CA LEU A 150 24.46 6.53 13.36
C LEU A 150 25.21 5.91 12.15
N ASN A 151 26.46 5.49 12.34
CA ASN A 151 27.34 4.93 11.30
C ASN A 151 27.41 5.82 10.04
N LYS A 152 27.54 7.14 10.23
CA LYS A 152 27.60 8.13 9.14
C LYS A 152 29.04 8.54 8.84
N THR A 153 29.31 8.80 7.56
CA THR A 153 30.61 9.29 7.09
C THR A 153 30.95 10.66 7.67
N HIS A 154 32.25 10.99 7.75
CA HIS A 154 32.75 12.29 8.21
C HIS A 154 32.58 13.43 7.19
N SER A 155 31.70 13.26 6.20
CA SER A 155 31.47 14.22 5.11
C SER A 155 30.46 15.32 5.48
N GLY A 156 30.11 15.45 6.76
CA GLY A 156 29.15 16.43 7.26
C GLY A 156 29.73 17.85 7.32
N ILE A 157 28.85 18.84 7.25
CA ILE A 157 29.20 20.23 7.51
C ILE A 157 29.31 20.40 9.03
N LEU A 158 30.36 21.06 9.50
CA LEU A 158 30.52 21.36 10.92
C LEU A 158 29.57 22.49 11.33
N TYR A 159 28.94 22.35 12.48
CA TYR A 159 28.17 23.43 13.08
C TYR A 159 29.13 24.43 13.74
N PRO A 160 28.86 25.75 13.70
CA PRO A 160 29.75 26.75 14.30
C PRO A 160 30.04 26.46 15.78
N PRO A 161 31.32 26.47 16.22
CA PRO A 161 31.69 26.17 17.60
C PRO A 161 30.96 27.05 18.63
N GLU A 162 30.77 28.34 18.32
CA GLU A 162 30.06 29.30 19.16
C GLU A 162 28.54 29.04 19.27
N GLN A 163 27.98 28.18 18.42
CA GLN A 163 26.57 27.80 18.42
C GLN A 163 26.32 26.34 18.85
N GLY A 164 27.33 25.69 19.43
CA GLY A 164 27.23 24.32 19.96
C GLY A 164 28.20 23.32 19.34
N GLY A 165 28.81 23.65 18.20
CA GLY A 165 29.79 22.80 17.54
C GLY A 165 29.24 21.45 17.07
N GLY A 166 30.14 20.53 16.71
CA GLY A 166 29.77 19.22 16.19
C GLY A 166 29.35 19.25 14.73
N VAL A 167 28.43 18.37 14.36
CA VAL A 167 27.97 18.18 12.98
C VAL A 167 26.60 18.82 12.81
N MET A 168 26.44 19.54 11.71
CA MET A 168 25.17 20.12 11.32
C MET A 168 24.23 19.03 10.83
N VAL A 169 23.05 18.96 11.45
CA VAL A 169 22.00 18.00 11.08
C VAL A 169 20.64 18.68 10.96
N GLU A 170 19.69 17.98 10.34
CA GLU A 170 18.30 18.37 10.23
C GLU A 170 17.40 17.22 10.70
N ILE A 171 16.19 17.55 11.13
CA ILE A 171 15.17 16.54 11.42
C ILE A 171 14.40 16.25 10.13
N GLU A 172 14.49 15.00 9.68
CA GLU A 172 13.98 14.54 8.37
C GLU A 172 12.51 14.87 8.09
N VAL A 173 11.66 14.91 9.12
CA VAL A 173 10.23 15.26 8.96
C VAL A 173 10.03 16.63 8.31
N PHE A 174 10.89 17.61 8.62
CA PHE A 174 10.78 18.95 8.04
C PHE A 174 11.20 18.98 6.58
N HIS A 175 12.19 18.18 6.19
CA HIS A 175 12.58 18.03 4.79
C HIS A 175 11.45 17.37 3.97
N GLN A 176 10.78 16.37 4.53
CA GLN A 176 9.60 15.77 3.90
C GLN A 176 8.47 16.78 3.71
N LEU A 177 8.15 17.56 4.75
CA LEU A 177 7.14 18.61 4.68
C LEU A 177 7.51 19.73 3.69
N HIS A 178 8.78 20.11 3.64
CA HIS A 178 9.32 21.07 2.68
C HIS A 178 9.06 20.62 1.24
N CYS A 179 9.42 19.38 0.91
CA CYS A 179 9.23 18.81 -0.43
C CYS A 179 7.75 18.69 -0.80
N ILE A 180 6.87 18.32 0.15
CA ILE A 180 5.43 18.25 -0.08
C ILE A 180 4.85 19.66 -0.33
N ASN A 181 5.26 20.66 0.46
CA ASN A 181 4.84 22.05 0.25
C ASN A 181 5.30 22.57 -1.11
N TYR A 182 6.54 22.23 -1.47
CA TYR A 182 7.10 22.58 -2.77
C TYR A 182 6.27 21.98 -3.91
N LEU A 183 5.93 20.69 -3.83
CA LEU A 183 5.07 20.04 -4.82
C LEU A 183 3.69 20.70 -4.92
N ARG A 184 3.09 21.05 -3.77
CA ARG A 184 1.83 21.82 -3.72
C ARG A 184 1.97 23.13 -4.51
N GLN A 185 3.04 23.88 -4.31
CA GLN A 185 3.28 25.14 -5.01
C GLN A 185 3.46 24.93 -6.53
N VAL A 186 4.16 23.86 -6.93
CA VAL A 186 4.35 23.51 -8.36
C VAL A 186 3.02 23.17 -9.04
N ILE A 187 2.12 22.46 -8.35
CA ILE A 187 0.78 22.14 -8.89
C ILE A 187 -0.02 23.41 -9.21
N TYR A 188 0.17 24.47 -8.43
CA TYR A 188 -0.45 25.79 -8.65
C TYR A 188 0.52 26.80 -9.28
N ALA A 189 1.35 26.35 -10.24
CA ALA A 189 2.36 27.20 -10.88
C ALA A 189 1.78 28.52 -11.45
N ASP A 190 0.56 28.53 -11.99
CA ASP A 190 -0.09 29.75 -12.52
C ASP A 190 -0.34 30.82 -11.43
N TYR A 191 -0.47 30.41 -10.18
CA TYR A 191 -0.61 31.30 -9.03
C TYR A 191 0.76 31.78 -8.54
N TYR A 192 1.70 30.84 -8.34
CA TYR A 192 3.01 31.11 -7.73
C TYR A 192 4.07 31.64 -8.72
N SER A 193 3.82 31.59 -10.02
CA SER A 193 4.69 32.23 -11.03
C SER A 193 4.53 33.74 -11.09
N ARG A 194 3.50 34.29 -10.44
CA ARG A 194 3.27 35.74 -10.37
C ARG A 194 4.22 36.38 -9.36
N PRO A 195 4.87 37.52 -9.67
CA PRO A 195 5.82 38.16 -8.76
C PRO A 195 5.29 38.42 -7.36
N GLU A 196 4.01 38.78 -7.23
CA GLU A 196 3.36 39.05 -5.94
C GLU A 196 3.16 37.81 -5.05
N ASN A 197 3.19 36.62 -5.64
CA ASN A 197 2.95 35.34 -4.95
C ASN A 197 4.18 34.42 -4.98
N LEU A 198 5.32 34.86 -5.52
CA LEU A 198 6.48 34.02 -5.75
C LEU A 198 7.10 33.55 -4.41
N PRO A 199 7.05 32.25 -4.08
CA PRO A 199 7.57 31.77 -2.82
C PRO A 199 9.11 31.80 -2.85
N MET A 200 9.72 31.98 -1.68
CA MET A 200 11.20 32.02 -1.56
C MET A 200 11.86 30.73 -2.08
N SER A 201 11.17 29.59 -1.94
CA SER A 201 11.60 28.29 -2.49
C SER A 201 11.82 28.30 -4.00
N PHE A 202 11.17 29.20 -4.74
CA PHE A 202 11.31 29.34 -6.19
C PHE A 202 12.32 30.43 -6.58
N GLN A 203 12.82 31.21 -5.61
CA GLN A 203 13.88 32.21 -5.81
C GLN A 203 15.27 31.56 -5.72
N VAL A 204 15.39 30.33 -6.21
CA VAL A 204 16.62 29.56 -6.26
C VAL A 204 17.08 29.43 -7.70
N SER A 205 18.37 29.17 -7.92
CA SER A 205 18.86 28.91 -9.28
C SER A 205 18.07 27.77 -9.93
N ASP A 206 17.88 27.82 -11.26
CA ASP A 206 17.18 26.76 -12.01
C ASP A 206 17.70 25.37 -11.65
N LYS A 207 19.02 25.21 -11.49
CA LYS A 207 19.65 23.95 -11.07
C LYS A 207 19.13 23.44 -9.72
N MET A 208 18.95 24.34 -8.76
CA MET A 208 18.45 24.00 -7.43
C MET A 208 16.95 23.70 -7.48
N PHE A 209 16.18 24.43 -8.28
CA PHE A 209 14.78 24.12 -8.58
C PHE A 209 14.65 22.69 -9.15
N PHE A 210 15.48 22.33 -10.14
CA PHE A 210 15.45 21.01 -10.78
C PHE A 210 15.86 19.85 -9.88
N ASN A 211 16.75 20.08 -8.91
CA ASN A 211 17.13 19.03 -7.95
C ASN A 211 15.95 18.53 -7.11
N HIS A 212 14.87 19.31 -6.97
CA HIS A 212 13.70 18.96 -6.17
C HIS A 212 12.60 18.21 -6.94
N ILE A 213 12.55 18.30 -8.28
CA ILE A 213 11.42 17.76 -9.08
C ILE A 213 11.85 16.81 -10.20
N GLY A 214 13.14 16.72 -10.51
CA GLY A 214 13.65 15.94 -11.63
C GLY A 214 13.28 16.55 -13.00
N LYS A 215 13.78 15.94 -14.08
CA LYS A 215 13.38 16.31 -15.45
C LYS A 215 11.97 15.80 -15.73
N LEU A 216 11.06 16.71 -16.10
CA LEU A 216 9.82 16.39 -16.81
C LEU A 216 10.12 16.08 -18.29
#